data_AF-A0A923XJ54-F1
#
_entry.id   AF-A0A923XJ54-F1
#
_cell.length_a   1.000
_cell.length_b   1.000
_cell.length_c   1.000
_cell.angle_alpha   90.00
_cell.angle_beta   90.00
_cell.angle_gamma   90.00
#
_symmetry.space_group_name_H-M   'P 1'
#
loop_
_entity.id
_entity.type
_entity.pdbx_description
1 polymer ?
#
loop_
_entity_poly.entity_id
_entity_poly.type
_entity_poly.pdbx_seq_one_letter_code
_entity_poly.pdbx_strand_id
1 'polypeptide(L)' 'MDHELKQAPAGRYTLRYLDVGAGTPVVLIHGLAGDYTAWLAQIEVLRKTHRVIAFD' A
#
# COMPACT_ATOMS: atom_id res chain seq x y z
N MET A 1 2.03 -7.10 12.09
CA MET A 1 2.76 -5.83 12.20
C MET A 1 1.77 -4.75 11.81
N ASP A 2 1.41 -3.86 12.72
CA ASP A 2 0.48 -2.78 12.38
C ASP A 2 1.25 -1.73 11.60
N HIS A 3 0.86 -1.54 10.36
CA HIS A 3 1.39 -0.45 9.56
C HIS A 3 0.45 0.74 9.67
N GLU A 4 1.01 1.92 9.94
CA GLU A 4 0.24 3.15 9.93
C GLU A 4 -0.18 3.49 8.49
N LEU A 5 -1.49 3.62 8.27
CA LEU A 5 -2.02 4.00 6.98
C LEU A 5 -2.06 5.53 6.86
N LYS A 6 -1.59 6.00 5.71
CA LYS A 6 -1.63 7.41 5.33
C LYS A 6 -2.92 7.71 4.57
N GLN A 7 -3.23 8.99 4.45
CA GLN A 7 -4.34 9.50 3.66
C GLN A 7 -3.85 10.53 2.65
N ALA A 8 -4.43 10.53 1.44
CA ALA A 8 -4.13 11.53 0.41
C ALA A 8 -5.38 11.84 -0.43
N PRO A 9 -5.55 13.09 -0.87
CA PRO A 9 -6.61 13.43 -1.81
C PRO A 9 -6.33 12.83 -3.20
N ALA A 10 -7.37 12.28 -3.82
CA ALA A 10 -7.38 11.81 -5.21
C ALA A 10 -8.70 12.23 -5.88
N GLY A 11 -8.66 13.35 -6.59
CA GLY A 11 -9.87 13.99 -7.11
C GLY A 11 -10.81 14.40 -5.98
N ARG A 12 -12.05 13.90 -5.99
CA ARG A 12 -13.05 14.15 -4.94
C ARG A 12 -12.99 13.19 -3.75
N TYR A 13 -12.06 12.24 -3.76
CA TYR A 13 -11.94 11.18 -2.75
C TYR A 13 -10.71 11.39 -1.89
N THR A 14 -10.72 10.84 -0.68
CA THR A 14 -9.53 10.66 0.16
C THR A 14 -9.22 9.18 0.17
N LEU A 15 -8.06 8.80 -0.38
CA LEU A 15 -7.61 7.42 -0.39
C LEU A 15 -6.79 7.13 0.85
N ARG A 16 -7.02 5.96 1.43
CA ARG A 16 -6.22 5.41 2.51
C ARG A 16 -5.20 4.44 1.90
N TYR A 17 -3.95 4.51 2.33
CA TYR A 17 -2.89 3.70 1.74
C TYR A 17 -1.73 3.45 2.70
N LEU A 18 -1.11 2.29 2.54
CA LEU A 18 0.19 1.96 3.08
C LEU A 18 1.29 2.59 2.22
N ASP A 19 2.38 3.08 2.83
CA ASP A 19 3.58 3.55 2.12
C ASP A 19 4.83 3.20 2.93
N VAL A 20 5.51 2.12 2.51
CA VAL A 20 6.64 1.52 3.24
C VAL A 20 7.78 1.15 2.30
N GLY A 21 8.99 1.07 2.84
CA GLY A 21 10.19 0.79 2.04
C GLY A 21 10.68 2.03 1.28
N ALA A 22 11.62 1.81 0.37
CA ALA A 22 12.29 2.85 -0.40
C ALA A 22 12.78 2.29 -1.74
N GLY A 23 13.01 3.15 -2.74
CA GLY A 23 13.43 2.76 -4.08
C GLY A 23 12.32 2.93 -5.12
N THR A 24 12.41 2.17 -6.22
CA THR A 24 11.42 2.22 -7.31
C THR A 24 10.01 1.91 -6.78
N PRO A 25 8.99 2.72 -7.09
CA PRO A 25 7.65 2.53 -6.55
C PRO A 25 6.96 1.32 -7.17
N VAL A 26 6.28 0.53 -6.32
CA VAL A 26 5.37 -0.55 -6.71
C VAL A 26 4.01 -0.28 -6.08
N VAL A 27 2.96 -0.22 -6.91
CA VAL A 27 1.58 0.03 -6.47
C VAL A 27 0.80 -1.29 -6.46
N LEU A 28 0.17 -1.61 -5.33
CA LEU A 28 -0.65 -2.80 -5.14
C LEU A 28 -2.12 -2.40 -5.01
N ILE A 29 -2.95 -2.98 -5.88
CA ILE A 29 -4.40 -2.70 -5.98
C ILE A 29 -5.13 -4.02 -5.70
N HIS A 30 -5.87 -4.08 -4.60
CA HIS A 30 -6.64 -5.28 -4.24
C HIS A 30 -7.89 -5.46 -5.13
N GLY A 31 -8.50 -6.64 -5.03
CA GLY A 31 -9.76 -6.99 -5.69
C GLY A 31 -11.00 -6.64 -4.87
N LEU A 32 -12.15 -7.14 -5.31
CA LEU A 32 -13.43 -6.96 -4.64
C LEU A 32 -13.39 -7.45 -3.17
N ALA A 33 -13.96 -6.66 -2.26
CA ALA A 33 -14.06 -6.95 -0.83
C ALA A 33 -12.72 -7.18 -0.10
N GLY A 34 -11.61 -6.75 -0.70
CA GLY A 34 -10.29 -6.71 -0.05
C GLY A 34 -9.90 -5.30 0.38
N ASP A 35 -8.72 -5.23 1.01
CA ASP A 35 -8.00 -4.00 1.34
C ASP A 35 -6.48 -4.27 1.17
N TYR A 36 -5.62 -3.37 1.68
CA TYR A 36 -4.17 -3.52 1.60
C TYR A 36 -3.66 -4.83 2.23
N THR A 37 -4.40 -5.44 3.17
CA THR A 37 -3.98 -6.67 3.87
C THR A 37 -3.95 -7.90 2.97
N ALA A 38 -4.62 -7.85 1.81
CA ALA A 38 -4.49 -8.87 0.76
C ALA A 38 -3.04 -9.07 0.28
N TRP A 39 -2.16 -8.10 0.56
CA TRP A 39 -0.79 -8.04 0.08
C TRP A 39 0.28 -8.17 1.15
N LEU A 40 -0.04 -8.52 2.41
CA LEU A 40 0.94 -8.49 3.52
C LEU A 40 2.22 -9.29 3.22
N ALA A 41 2.09 -10.48 2.62
CA ALA A 41 3.24 -11.31 2.25
C ALA A 41 4.11 -10.65 1.16
N GLN A 42 3.49 -10.04 0.15
CA GLN A 42 4.17 -9.33 -0.93
C GLN A 42 4.84 -8.06 -0.40
N ILE A 43 4.16 -7.31 0.47
CA ILE A 43 4.69 -6.10 1.12
C ILE A 43 5.96 -6.45 1.90
N GLU A 44 5.97 -7.54 2.68
CA GLU A 44 7.13 -7.95 3.47
C GLU A 44 8.38 -8.19 2.62
N VAL A 45 8.21 -8.79 1.44
CA VAL A 45 9.31 -9.08 0.51
C VAL A 45 9.71 -7.84 -0.29
N LEU A 46 8.75 -7.15 -0.90
CA LEU A 46 9.00 -6.04 -1.83
C LEU A 46 9.59 -4.82 -1.12
N ARG A 47 9.17 -4.52 0.12
CA ARG A 47 9.65 -3.33 0.86
C ARG A 47 11.16 -3.32 1.12
N LYS A 48 11.82 -4.47 0.97
CA LYS A 48 13.28 -4.61 1.15
C LYS A 48 14.06 -3.91 0.04
N THR A 49 13.46 -3.74 -1.14
CA THR A 49 14.12 -3.17 -2.33
C THR A 49 13.29 -2.12 -3.07
N HIS A 50 12.00 -1.99 -2.76
CA HIS A 50 11.07 -1.08 -3.41
C HIS A 50 10.33 -0.22 -2.39
N ARG A 51 9.86 0.94 -2.84
CA ARG A 51 8.83 1.70 -2.13
C ARG A 51 7.47 1.09 -2.48
N VAL A 52 6.84 0.44 -1.52
CA VAL A 52 5.56 -0.24 -1.72
C VAL A 52 4.42 0.68 -1.28
N ILE A 53 3.48 0.92 -2.20
CA ILE A 53 2.25 1.67 -1.95
C ILE A 53 1.08 0.71 -2.14
N ALA A 54 0.30 0.46 -1.10
CA ALA A 54 -0.86 -0.43 -1.16
C ALA A 54 -2.12 0.29 -0.70
N PHE A 55 -3.13 0.37 -1.55
CA PHE A 55 -4.40 1.04 -1.23
C PHE A 55 -5.31 0.15 -0.37
N ASP A 56 -6.13 0.83 0.40
CA ASP A 56 -7.28 0.27 1.12
C ASP A 56 -8.57 0.29 0.28
#